data_AF-A0A354U5B9-F1
#
_entry.id   AF-A0A354U5B9-F1
#
_cell.length_a   1.000
_cell.length_b   1.000
_cell.length_c   1.000
_cell.angle_alpha   90.00
_cell.angle_beta   90.00
_cell.angle_gamma   90.00
#
_symmetry.space_group_name_H-M   'P 1'
#
loop_
_entity.id
_entity.type
_entity.pdbx_description
1 polymer ?
#
loop_
_entity_poly.entity_id
_entity_poly.type
_entity_poly.pdbx_seq_one_letter_code
_entity_poly.pdbx_strand_id
1 'polypeptide(L)'
;MFYVNVDTQLFCKSPEEPKRSGEKPWFRHLEGKTFSVAFLHADGTALDLTGKEIVVAIDNNFSHSDAMISHPGQNSATILDAKGGVAQITVQCNSPKFGKIVGRKANVAKMEIAIRKQDGDGYGTVVLQDDGIVLKPRVFADEGTPPPIEEKFYFTKAEVLALFARHGIPEGEVFTKDEKEKLDGINTDELVVKNDLTIKEEKI
;
A
#
# COMPACT_ATOMS: atom_id res chain seq x y z
N MET A 1 3.17 -4.65 22.69
CA MET A 1 2.65 -6.02 22.51
C MET A 1 1.21 -5.89 22.05
N PHE A 2 0.78 -6.71 21.09
CA PHE A 2 -0.60 -6.75 20.59
C PHE A 2 -1.31 -8.01 21.10
N TYR A 3 -2.63 -8.01 21.04
CA TYR A 3 -3.46 -9.13 21.45
C TYR A 3 -4.42 -9.49 20.34
N VAL A 4 -4.63 -10.78 20.13
CA VAL A 4 -5.55 -11.32 19.14
C VAL A 4 -6.54 -12.21 19.86
N ASN A 5 -7.82 -11.99 19.63
CA ASN A 5 -8.86 -12.93 20.01
C ASN A 5 -9.09 -13.89 18.85
N VAL A 6 -8.64 -15.14 18.99
CA VAL A 6 -8.64 -16.14 17.92
C VAL A 6 -10.05 -16.64 17.55
N ASP A 7 -11.01 -16.51 18.46
CA ASP A 7 -12.40 -16.89 18.20
C ASP A 7 -13.12 -15.84 17.35
N THR A 8 -12.75 -14.57 17.50
CA THR A 8 -13.26 -13.46 16.68
C THR A 8 -12.36 -13.12 15.49
N GLN A 9 -11.12 -13.61 15.50
CA GLN A 9 -10.07 -13.32 14.53
C GLN A 9 -9.72 -11.82 14.38
N LEU A 10 -9.81 -11.05 15.46
CA LEU A 10 -9.55 -9.61 15.48
C LEU A 10 -8.49 -9.24 16.51
N PHE A 11 -7.85 -8.09 16.30
CA PHE A 11 -7.04 -7.47 17.35
C PHE A 11 -7.94 -7.02 18.51
N CYS A 12 -7.54 -7.35 19.74
CA CYS A 12 -8.25 -7.00 20.96
C CYS A 12 -7.42 -6.10 21.89
N LYS A 13 -8.12 -5.39 22.78
CA LYS A 13 -7.54 -4.31 23.60
C LYS A 13 -6.52 -4.83 24.60
N SER A 14 -6.87 -5.90 25.31
CA SER A 14 -6.01 -6.52 26.33
C SER A 14 -6.49 -7.94 26.62
N PRO A 15 -5.71 -8.74 27.38
CA PRO A 15 -6.13 -10.08 27.79
C PRO A 15 -7.40 -10.13 28.63
N GLU A 16 -7.65 -9.08 29.43
CA GLU A 16 -8.83 -8.96 30.29
C GLU A 16 -10.07 -8.47 29.52
N GLU A 17 -9.86 -7.85 28.35
CA GLU A 17 -10.91 -7.31 27.49
C GLU A 17 -10.83 -7.89 26.05
N PRO A 18 -10.80 -9.22 25.85
CA PRO A 18 -10.51 -9.85 24.55
C PRO A 18 -11.63 -9.63 23.52
N LYS A 19 -12.80 -9.14 23.94
CA LYS A 19 -13.93 -8.81 23.06
C LYS A 19 -13.95 -7.35 22.61
N ARG A 20 -13.09 -6.49 23.17
CA ARG A 20 -13.02 -5.07 22.78
C ARG A 20 -11.93 -4.89 21.74
N SER A 21 -12.22 -4.17 20.66
CA SER A 21 -11.25 -3.87 19.61
C SER A 21 -9.99 -3.22 20.17
N GLY A 22 -8.83 -3.71 19.73
CA GLY A 22 -7.53 -3.26 20.17
C GLY A 22 -6.81 -2.35 19.20
N GLU A 23 -5.64 -1.90 19.64
CA GLU A 23 -4.67 -1.28 18.74
C GLU A 23 -4.15 -2.31 17.73
N LYS A 24 -3.83 -1.84 16.53
CA LYS A 24 -3.32 -2.65 15.43
C LYS A 24 -1.91 -2.22 15.07
N PRO A 25 -1.05 -3.12 14.58
CA PRO A 25 0.22 -2.70 14.01
C PRO A 25 -0.01 -1.82 12.78
N TRP A 26 0.94 -0.94 12.53
CA TRP A 26 1.03 -0.15 11.31
C TRP A 26 2.39 -0.38 10.66
N PHE A 27 2.48 -0.26 9.35
CA PHE A 27 3.67 -0.60 8.59
C PHE A 27 4.09 0.56 7.70
N ARG A 28 5.38 0.64 7.38
CA ARG A 28 5.93 1.67 6.48
C ARG A 28 6.64 0.98 5.32
N HIS A 29 6.52 1.58 4.14
CA HIS A 29 7.20 1.08 2.94
C HIS A 29 8.71 0.96 3.18
N LEU A 30 9.34 -0.10 2.67
CA LEU A 30 10.78 -0.43 2.79
C LEU A 30 11.28 -0.61 4.24
N GLU A 31 10.39 -0.91 5.19
CA GLU A 31 10.80 -1.25 6.56
C GLU A 31 10.46 -2.71 6.89
N GLY A 32 11.35 -3.36 7.63
CA GLY A 32 11.01 -4.55 8.40
C GLY A 32 10.45 -4.12 9.76
N LYS A 33 9.27 -4.60 10.13
CA LYS A 33 8.68 -4.31 11.45
C LYS A 33 8.52 -5.57 12.27
N THR A 34 9.14 -5.56 13.45
CA THR A 34 9.01 -6.62 14.44
C THR A 34 8.08 -6.21 15.58
N PHE A 35 7.17 -7.08 15.97
CA PHE A 35 6.27 -6.87 17.12
C PHE A 35 5.89 -8.20 17.76
N SER A 36 5.57 -8.17 19.05
CA SER A 36 5.04 -9.34 19.76
C SER A 36 3.52 -9.33 19.78
N VAL A 37 2.91 -10.51 19.65
CA VAL A 37 1.48 -10.74 19.73
C VAL A 37 1.19 -11.91 20.67
N ALA A 38 0.12 -11.80 21.45
CA ALA A 38 -0.44 -12.90 22.23
C ALA A 38 -1.78 -13.33 21.62
N PHE A 39 -1.95 -14.64 21.43
CA PHE A 39 -3.16 -15.25 20.89
C PHE A 39 -4.01 -15.81 22.03
N LEU A 40 -5.24 -15.33 22.14
CA LEU A 40 -6.14 -15.61 23.26
C LEU A 40 -7.51 -16.07 22.74
N HIS A 41 -8.17 -16.96 23.47
CA HIS A 41 -9.58 -17.25 23.31
C HIS A 41 -10.44 -16.15 23.94
N ALA A 42 -11.74 -16.14 23.63
CA ALA A 42 -12.70 -15.15 24.12
C ALA A 42 -12.93 -15.22 25.64
N ASP A 43 -12.53 -16.31 26.29
CA ASP A 43 -12.52 -16.48 27.75
C ASP A 43 -11.22 -15.98 28.41
N GLY A 44 -10.26 -15.49 27.62
CA GLY A 44 -8.97 -14.96 28.07
C GLY A 44 -7.86 -16.01 28.19
N THR A 45 -8.14 -17.29 27.95
CA THR A 45 -7.12 -18.33 27.96
C THR A 45 -6.21 -18.24 26.72
N ALA A 46 -4.93 -18.59 26.88
CA ALA A 46 -3.96 -18.54 25.79
C ALA A 46 -4.10 -19.73 24.83
N LEU A 47 -3.87 -19.47 23.54
CA LEU A 47 -3.76 -20.53 22.53
C LEU A 47 -2.39 -21.21 22.63
N ASP A 48 -2.35 -22.53 22.81
CA ASP A 48 -1.11 -23.30 22.87
C ASP A 48 -0.44 -23.41 21.48
N LEU A 49 0.77 -22.87 21.37
CA LEU A 49 1.58 -22.86 20.14
C LEU A 49 2.61 -24.00 20.08
N THR A 50 2.56 -24.97 20.98
CA THR A 50 3.52 -26.09 20.98
C THR A 50 3.48 -26.87 19.66
N GLY A 51 4.62 -27.02 19.00
CA GLY A 51 4.75 -27.74 17.71
C GLY A 51 4.06 -27.04 16.53
N LYS A 52 3.84 -25.73 16.64
CA LYS A 52 3.19 -24.92 15.61
C LYS A 52 4.18 -24.06 14.84
N GLU A 53 3.79 -23.72 13.62
CA GLU A 53 4.41 -22.67 12.81
C GLU A 53 3.39 -21.54 12.64
N ILE A 54 3.86 -20.30 12.58
CA ILE A 54 3.03 -19.11 12.40
C ILE A 54 3.40 -18.48 11.07
N VAL A 55 2.40 -18.22 10.24
CA VAL A 55 2.55 -17.49 8.98
C VAL A 55 1.71 -16.23 9.01
N VAL A 56 2.23 -15.17 8.39
CA VAL A 56 1.59 -13.86 8.36
C VAL A 56 1.61 -13.29 6.95
N ALA A 57 0.48 -12.72 6.54
CA ALA A 57 0.34 -12.04 5.26
C ALA A 57 -0.30 -10.67 5.45
N ILE A 58 0.02 -9.74 4.55
CA ILE A 58 -0.71 -8.48 4.42
C ILE A 58 -1.09 -8.30 2.96
N ASP A 59 -2.36 -7.98 2.72
CA ASP A 59 -2.83 -7.57 1.41
C ASP A 59 -4.09 -6.71 1.48
N ASN A 60 -4.44 -6.01 0.41
CA ASN A 60 -5.68 -5.23 0.29
C ASN A 60 -6.75 -5.93 -0.56
N ASN A 61 -6.39 -6.98 -1.29
CA ASN A 61 -7.29 -7.79 -2.10
C ASN A 61 -6.97 -9.29 -1.91
N PHE A 62 -7.89 -10.15 -2.38
CA PHE A 62 -7.69 -11.61 -2.43
C PHE A 62 -7.37 -12.08 -3.86
N SER A 63 -7.08 -11.15 -4.76
CA SER A 63 -6.77 -11.47 -6.15
C SER A 63 -5.31 -11.91 -6.23
N HIS A 64 -5.06 -13.16 -6.58
CA HIS A 64 -3.70 -13.67 -6.79
C HIS A 64 -3.11 -13.25 -8.15
N SER A 65 -3.70 -12.24 -8.81
CA SER A 65 -3.26 -11.69 -10.09
C SER A 65 -2.01 -10.82 -9.98
N ASP A 66 -1.71 -10.32 -8.78
CA ASP A 66 -0.61 -9.40 -8.49
C ASP A 66 0.11 -9.80 -7.19
N ALA A 67 1.37 -9.38 -7.06
CA ALA A 67 2.18 -9.69 -5.90
C ALA A 67 1.60 -9.08 -4.61
N MET A 68 1.59 -9.79 -3.49
CA MET A 68 1.03 -9.31 -2.22
C MET A 68 1.78 -8.10 -1.65
N ILE A 69 1.12 -7.33 -0.77
CA ILE A 69 1.76 -6.24 -0.02
C ILE A 69 2.89 -6.78 0.86
N SER A 70 2.66 -7.90 1.54
CA SER A 70 3.69 -8.64 2.26
C SER A 70 3.38 -10.13 2.20
N HIS A 71 4.23 -10.89 1.52
CA HIS A 71 4.02 -12.31 1.29
C HIS A 71 4.53 -13.16 2.48
N PRO A 72 3.83 -14.24 2.89
CA PRO A 72 4.24 -15.10 3.99
C PRO A 72 5.69 -15.57 3.94
N GLY A 73 6.18 -15.95 2.75
CA GLY A 73 7.57 -16.41 2.56
C GLY A 73 8.65 -15.34 2.77
N GLN A 74 8.28 -14.06 2.93
CA GLN A 74 9.20 -12.97 3.26
C GLN A 74 9.18 -12.64 4.75
N ASN A 75 8.15 -13.09 5.46
CA ASN A 75 7.91 -12.78 6.85
C ASN A 75 8.49 -13.89 7.74
N SER A 76 8.68 -13.58 9.02
CA SER A 76 9.13 -14.57 9.98
C SER A 76 8.36 -14.46 11.28
N ALA A 77 8.25 -15.58 11.99
CA ALA A 77 7.66 -15.63 13.31
C ALA A 77 8.48 -16.55 14.22
N THR A 78 8.70 -16.09 15.44
CA THR A 78 9.41 -16.82 16.49
C THR A 78 8.49 -16.96 17.69
N ILE A 79 8.18 -18.19 18.10
CA ILE A 79 7.40 -18.43 19.31
C ILE A 79 8.28 -18.09 20.53
N LEU A 80 7.81 -17.16 21.37
CA LEU A 80 8.52 -16.72 22.57
C LEU A 80 8.06 -17.49 23.81
N ASP A 81 6.75 -17.74 23.91
CA ASP A 81 6.14 -18.56 24.96
C ASP A 81 5.02 -19.39 24.33
N ALA A 82 5.29 -20.69 24.15
CA ALA A 82 4.36 -21.59 23.48
C ALA A 82 3.08 -21.80 24.30
N LYS A 83 3.18 -21.95 25.63
CA LYS A 83 2.02 -22.21 26.50
C LYS A 83 1.24 -20.92 26.79
N GLY A 84 1.92 -19.79 26.85
CA GLY A 84 1.31 -18.46 26.97
C GLY A 84 0.78 -17.89 25.65
N GLY A 85 0.93 -18.61 24.52
CA GLY A 85 0.41 -18.17 23.23
C GLY A 85 1.10 -16.93 22.68
N VAL A 86 2.36 -16.70 23.00
CA VAL A 86 3.10 -15.48 22.62
C VAL A 86 4.10 -15.77 21.51
N ALA A 87 4.03 -14.96 20.46
CA ALA A 87 4.99 -14.98 19.36
C ALA A 87 5.50 -13.58 19.02
N GLN A 88 6.71 -13.51 18.50
CA GLN A 88 7.26 -12.35 17.84
C GLN A 88 7.13 -12.52 16.33
N ILE A 89 6.58 -11.52 15.65
CA ILE A 89 6.35 -11.52 14.21
C ILE A 89 7.18 -10.40 13.60
N THR A 90 7.86 -10.71 12.50
CA THR A 90 8.53 -9.73 11.65
C THR A 90 7.88 -9.72 10.28
N VAL A 91 7.41 -8.54 9.87
CA VAL A 91 6.78 -8.32 8.56
C VAL A 91 7.72 -7.48 7.69
N GLN A 92 8.02 -7.97 6.48
CA GLN A 92 8.79 -7.25 5.47
C GLN A 92 7.85 -6.45 4.57
N CYS A 93 8.12 -5.15 4.43
CA CYS A 93 7.24 -4.19 3.76
C CYS A 93 7.89 -3.55 2.51
N ASN A 94 8.66 -4.33 1.76
CA ASN A 94 9.46 -3.87 0.61
C ASN A 94 8.88 -4.30 -0.76
N SER A 95 7.62 -4.72 -0.82
CA SER A 95 7.02 -5.13 -2.08
C SER A 95 6.68 -3.90 -2.97
N PRO A 96 6.79 -4.03 -4.31
CA PRO A 96 6.34 -2.97 -5.21
C PRO A 96 4.84 -2.62 -5.06
N LYS A 97 4.00 -3.58 -4.67
CA LYS A 97 2.57 -3.33 -4.42
C LYS A 97 2.38 -2.42 -3.21
N PHE A 98 3.17 -2.57 -2.15
CA PHE A 98 3.14 -1.68 -0.99
C PHE A 98 3.35 -0.23 -1.43
N GLY A 99 4.44 0.05 -2.17
CA GLY A 99 4.76 1.38 -2.69
C GLY A 99 3.64 1.96 -3.55
N LYS A 100 3.04 1.17 -4.44
CA LYS A 100 1.90 1.57 -5.27
C LYS A 100 0.67 1.96 -4.46
N ILE A 101 0.35 1.20 -3.39
CA ILE A 101 -0.86 1.40 -2.58
C ILE A 101 -0.77 2.63 -1.70
N VAL A 102 0.39 2.88 -1.07
CA VAL A 102 0.56 4.09 -0.24
C VAL A 102 0.77 5.31 -1.13
N GLY A 103 1.56 5.20 -2.20
CA GLY A 103 1.89 6.34 -3.05
C GLY A 103 2.33 7.55 -2.23
N ARG A 104 1.50 8.60 -2.20
CA ARG A 104 1.77 9.85 -1.45
C ARG A 104 1.11 9.95 -0.07
N LYS A 105 0.25 9.00 0.33
CA LYS A 105 -0.53 9.08 1.58
C LYS A 105 -0.67 7.73 2.30
N ALA A 106 -1.12 7.77 3.55
CA ALA A 106 -1.44 6.53 4.25
C ALA A 106 -2.63 5.82 3.59
N ASN A 107 -2.63 4.49 3.68
CA ASN A 107 -3.71 3.63 3.21
C ASN A 107 -3.96 2.50 4.22
N VAL A 108 -4.94 1.63 3.97
CA VAL A 108 -5.26 0.49 4.83
C VAL A 108 -5.21 -0.83 4.05
N ALA A 109 -4.92 -1.90 4.77
CA ALA A 109 -4.91 -3.27 4.26
C ALA A 109 -5.51 -4.22 5.30
N LYS A 110 -5.65 -5.48 4.88
CA LYS A 110 -5.99 -6.61 5.73
C LYS A 110 -4.71 -7.34 6.14
N MET A 111 -4.70 -7.85 7.36
CA MET A 111 -3.65 -8.73 7.85
C MET A 111 -4.25 -10.06 8.25
N GLU A 112 -3.61 -11.13 7.81
CA GLU A 112 -3.96 -12.49 8.15
C GLU A 112 -2.80 -13.16 8.89
N ILE A 113 -3.11 -13.86 9.98
CA ILE A 113 -2.19 -14.78 10.63
C ILE A 113 -2.84 -16.14 10.66
N ALA A 114 -2.10 -17.15 10.20
CA ALA A 114 -2.50 -18.54 10.29
C ALA A 114 -1.45 -19.36 11.05
N ILE A 115 -1.93 -20.41 11.70
CA ILE A 115 -1.11 -21.36 12.45
C ILE A 115 -1.14 -22.71 11.73
N ARG A 116 0.05 -23.25 11.45
CA ARG A 116 0.23 -24.55 10.80
C ARG A 116 0.82 -25.56 11.78
N LYS A 117 0.60 -26.84 11.51
CA LYS A 117 1.42 -27.90 12.13
C LYS A 117 2.79 -27.89 11.45
N GLN A 118 3.87 -28.10 12.20
CA GLN A 118 5.22 -28.18 11.64
C GLN A 118 5.35 -29.28 10.56
N ASP A 119 4.51 -30.31 10.59
CA ASP A 119 4.62 -31.50 9.72
C ASP A 119 3.60 -31.55 8.55
N GLY A 120 3.21 -30.41 7.97
CA GLY A 120 2.66 -30.41 6.61
C GLY A 120 1.15 -30.24 6.44
N ASP A 121 0.47 -29.53 7.35
CA ASP A 121 -0.86 -28.99 7.03
C ASP A 121 -0.69 -27.69 6.22
N GLY A 122 -0.79 -27.79 4.89
CA GLY A 122 -0.41 -26.73 3.96
C GLY A 122 -1.25 -25.45 4.06
N TYR A 123 -2.48 -25.54 4.57
CA TYR A 123 -3.39 -24.40 4.66
C TYR A 123 -3.37 -23.73 6.04
N GLY A 124 -3.20 -24.48 7.13
CA GLY A 124 -3.22 -23.96 8.50
C GLY A 124 -4.59 -23.46 8.94
N THR A 125 -4.70 -23.05 10.21
CA THR A 125 -5.90 -22.43 10.79
C THR A 125 -5.70 -20.93 10.93
N VAL A 126 -6.58 -20.13 10.33
CA VAL A 126 -6.57 -18.67 10.47
C VAL A 126 -6.97 -18.30 11.90
N VAL A 127 -6.13 -17.51 12.56
CA VAL A 127 -6.33 -17.02 13.94
C VAL A 127 -6.46 -15.49 14.01
N LEU A 128 -6.12 -14.79 12.93
CA LEU A 128 -6.37 -13.37 12.74
C LEU A 128 -6.75 -13.14 11.27
N GLN A 129 -7.81 -12.38 11.03
CA GLN A 129 -8.12 -11.79 9.74
C GLN A 129 -8.80 -10.44 10.00
N ASP A 130 -7.99 -9.39 10.10
CA ASP A 130 -8.46 -8.05 10.50
C ASP A 130 -8.13 -6.99 9.44
N ASP A 131 -9.03 -6.03 9.25
CA ASP A 131 -8.91 -4.93 8.30
C ASP A 131 -8.49 -3.62 9.00
N GLY A 132 -8.18 -2.57 8.25
CA GLY A 132 -7.80 -1.27 8.80
C GLY A 132 -6.35 -1.21 9.28
N ILE A 133 -5.50 -2.12 8.81
CA ILE A 133 -4.07 -2.12 9.11
C ILE A 133 -3.41 -0.97 8.35
N VAL A 134 -2.89 0.01 9.08
CA VAL A 134 -2.39 1.25 8.48
C VAL A 134 -1.05 1.02 7.78
N LEU A 135 -0.99 1.38 6.51
CA LEU A 135 0.21 1.40 5.68
C LEU A 135 0.63 2.85 5.45
N LYS A 136 1.91 3.16 5.65
CA LYS A 136 2.45 4.52 5.54
C LYS A 136 3.53 4.60 4.45
N PRO A 137 3.58 5.71 3.69
CA PRO A 137 4.71 5.98 2.82
C PRO A 137 5.97 6.22 3.66
N ARG A 138 7.14 6.05 3.03
CA ARG A 138 8.43 6.40 3.59
C ARG A 138 9.02 7.55 2.78
N VAL A 139 9.52 8.58 3.48
CA VAL A 139 10.20 9.72 2.84
C VAL A 139 11.68 9.40 2.61
N PHE A 140 12.32 8.73 3.57
CA PHE A 140 13.71 8.31 3.47
C PHE A 140 13.79 6.90 2.88
N ALA A 141 14.21 6.75 1.62
CA ALA A 141 14.43 5.47 0.98
C ALA A 141 15.85 5.41 0.40
N ASP A 142 16.40 4.20 0.32
CA ASP A 142 17.60 3.87 -0.47
C ASP A 142 17.28 3.69 -1.95
N GLU A 143 15.99 3.70 -2.31
CA GLU A 143 15.52 4.04 -3.65
C GLU A 143 16.09 5.41 -4.00
N GLY A 144 17.22 5.41 -4.70
CA GLY A 144 17.92 6.63 -5.07
C GLY A 144 16.94 7.62 -5.67
N THR A 145 17.14 8.91 -5.39
CA THR A 145 16.35 9.99 -5.99
C THR A 145 16.22 9.68 -7.47
N PRO A 146 14.99 9.49 -8.01
CA PRO A 146 14.85 9.29 -9.44
C PRO A 146 15.63 10.42 -10.10
N PRO A 147 16.45 10.11 -11.12
CA PRO A 147 17.25 11.14 -11.76
C PRO A 147 16.29 12.29 -12.06
N PRO A 148 16.65 13.54 -11.69
CA PRO A 148 15.81 14.68 -12.01
C PRO A 148 15.40 14.50 -13.46
N ILE A 149 14.11 14.61 -13.74
CA ILE A 149 13.58 14.48 -15.09
C ILE A 149 14.48 15.38 -15.93
N GLU A 150 15.38 14.79 -16.73
CA GLU A 150 16.14 15.56 -17.70
C GLU A 150 15.07 16.35 -18.44
N GLU A 151 15.25 17.66 -18.62
CA GLU A 151 14.26 18.61 -19.16
C GLU A 151 13.69 18.25 -20.56
N LYS A 152 13.91 17.03 -21.04
CA LYS A 152 13.57 16.45 -22.35
C LYS A 152 12.13 15.91 -22.44
N PHE A 153 11.17 16.60 -21.85
CA PHE A 153 9.75 16.42 -22.22
C PHE A 153 9.06 17.74 -22.47
N TYR A 154 9.78 18.74 -22.97
CA TYR A 154 9.19 20.02 -23.27
C TYR A 154 9.58 20.47 -24.67
N PHE A 155 8.58 20.51 -25.54
CA PHE A 155 8.68 21.24 -26.79
C PHE A 155 9.08 22.68 -26.45
N THR A 156 10.14 23.16 -27.09
CA THR A 156 10.50 24.57 -27.11
C THR A 156 9.35 25.39 -27.71
N LYS A 157 9.29 26.70 -27.42
CA LYS A 157 8.30 27.60 -28.03
C LYS A 157 8.27 27.47 -29.56
N ALA A 158 9.44 27.29 -30.19
CA ALA A 158 9.54 27.09 -31.64
C ALA A 158 8.91 25.77 -32.10
N GLU A 159 9.06 24.68 -31.34
CA GLU A 159 8.46 23.39 -31.67
C GLU A 159 6.93 23.39 -31.46
N VAL A 160 6.44 24.10 -30.43
CA VAL A 160 5.00 24.32 -30.23
C VAL A 160 4.41 25.15 -31.38
N LEU A 161 5.07 26.23 -31.78
CA LEU A 161 4.63 27.06 -32.92
C LEU A 161 4.67 26.28 -34.24
N ALA A 162 5.69 25.43 -34.45
CA ALA A 162 5.77 24.57 -35.62
C ALA A 162 4.65 23.51 -35.66
N LEU A 163 4.25 22.99 -34.49
CA LEU A 163 3.10 22.10 -34.36
C LEU A 163 1.80 22.85 -34.71
N PHE A 164 1.59 24.06 -34.19
CA PHE A 164 0.40 24.87 -34.48
C PHE A 164 0.28 25.21 -35.97
N ALA A 165 1.39 25.57 -36.62
CA ALA A 165 1.42 25.82 -38.05
C ALA A 165 1.03 24.57 -38.87
N ARG A 166 1.46 23.36 -38.45
CA ARG A 166 1.09 22.09 -39.12
C ARG A 166 -0.40 21.78 -39.02
N HIS A 167 -1.07 22.22 -37.96
CA HIS A 167 -2.49 21.99 -37.74
C HIS A 167 -3.37 23.18 -38.16
N GLY A 168 -2.79 24.21 -38.80
CA GLY A 168 -3.51 25.36 -39.33
C GLY A 168 -4.12 26.26 -38.24
N ILE A 169 -3.54 26.25 -37.04
CA ILE A 169 -3.99 27.03 -35.90
C ILE A 169 -3.28 28.40 -35.96
N PRO A 170 -4.00 29.53 -36.06
CA PRO A 170 -3.39 30.86 -36.12
C PRO A 170 -2.70 31.21 -34.80
N GLU A 171 -1.59 31.95 -34.87
CA GLU A 171 -0.89 32.44 -33.68
C GLU A 171 -1.79 33.44 -32.93
N GLY A 172 -2.36 33.01 -31.80
CA GLY A 172 -3.22 33.83 -30.94
C GLY A 172 -3.31 33.26 -29.53
N GLU A 173 -3.41 34.16 -28.53
CA GLU A 173 -3.40 33.80 -27.10
C GLU A 173 -4.71 33.18 -26.59
N VAL A 174 -5.73 33.02 -27.45
CA VAL A 174 -7.08 32.55 -27.07
C VAL A 174 -7.53 31.49 -28.08
N PHE A 175 -7.95 30.33 -27.57
CA PHE A 175 -8.43 29.19 -28.38
C PHE A 175 -9.94 29.01 -28.21
N THR A 176 -10.63 28.69 -29.30
CA THR A 176 -12.02 28.25 -29.28
C THR A 176 -12.11 26.74 -28.99
N LYS A 177 -13.27 26.28 -28.51
CA LYS A 177 -13.50 24.85 -28.20
C LYS A 177 -13.25 23.93 -29.41
N ASP A 178 -13.60 24.38 -30.61
CA ASP A 178 -13.43 23.65 -31.87
C ASP A 178 -11.95 23.51 -32.30
N GLU A 179 -11.07 24.40 -31.83
CA GLU A 179 -9.62 24.33 -32.09
C GLU A 179 -8.92 23.37 -31.11
N LYS A 180 -9.47 23.18 -29.90
CA LYS A 180 -8.99 22.19 -28.93
C LYS A 180 -9.22 20.75 -29.42
N GLU A 181 -10.32 20.51 -30.13
CA GLU A 181 -10.63 19.19 -30.72
C GLU A 181 -9.69 18.83 -31.89
N LYS A 182 -9.06 19.80 -32.57
CA LYS A 182 -8.06 19.53 -33.62
C LYS A 182 -6.71 19.05 -33.05
N LEU A 183 -6.51 19.12 -31.73
CA LEU A 183 -5.31 18.68 -31.01
C LEU A 183 -5.48 17.29 -30.37
N ASP A 184 -6.50 16.52 -30.79
CA ASP A 184 -6.82 15.22 -30.19
C ASP A 184 -5.63 14.26 -30.23
N GLY A 185 -5.23 13.77 -29.05
CA GLY A 185 -4.01 12.96 -28.83
C GLY A 185 -2.84 13.71 -28.18
N ILE A 186 -2.93 15.03 -28.00
CA ILE A 186 -1.96 15.85 -27.25
C ILE A 186 -2.60 16.30 -25.95
N ASN A 187 -1.94 16.06 -24.82
CA ASN A 187 -2.42 16.52 -23.51
C ASN A 187 -2.32 18.06 -23.44
N THR A 188 -3.42 18.73 -23.79
CA THR A 188 -3.50 20.19 -23.89
C THR A 188 -3.40 20.89 -22.53
N ASP A 189 -3.66 20.19 -21.41
CA ASP A 189 -3.55 20.75 -20.06
C ASP A 189 -2.07 21.01 -19.66
N GLU A 190 -1.10 20.29 -20.25
CA GLU A 190 0.34 20.50 -20.01
C GLU A 190 0.92 21.68 -20.82
N LEU A 191 0.30 22.04 -21.95
CA LEU A 191 0.73 23.15 -22.82
C LEU A 191 0.46 24.53 -22.20
N VAL A 192 -0.62 24.64 -21.41
CA VAL A 192 -1.07 25.87 -20.75
C VAL A 192 -0.08 26.35 -19.69
N VAL A 193 0.59 25.42 -19.00
CA VAL A 193 1.41 25.71 -17.82
C VAL A 193 2.76 26.37 -18.18
N LYS A 194 3.21 26.30 -19.45
CA LYS A 194 4.60 26.65 -19.81
C LYS A 194 4.84 27.88 -20.67
N ASN A 195 3.82 28.47 -21.27
CA ASN A 195 3.99 29.62 -22.20
C ASN A 195 3.34 30.93 -21.72
N ASP A 196 2.84 31.01 -20.47
CA ASP A 196 1.96 32.10 -20.01
C ASP A 196 0.74 32.32 -20.94
N LEU A 197 0.35 31.29 -21.70
CA LEU A 197 -0.82 31.33 -22.56
C LEU A 197 -2.07 31.14 -21.70
N THR A 198 -2.82 32.22 -21.51
CA THR A 198 -4.07 32.16 -20.75
C THR A 198 -5.19 31.68 -21.67
N ILE A 199 -5.53 30.39 -21.63
CA ILE A 199 -6.74 29.90 -22.30
C ILE A 199 -7.95 30.49 -21.57
N LYS A 200 -8.59 31.50 -22.17
CA LYS A 200 -9.92 31.94 -21.77
C LYS A 200 -10.93 31.16 -22.60
N GLU A 201 -11.73 30.32 -21.96
CA GLU A 201 -12.94 29.79 -22.59
C GLU A 201 -13.88 30.97 -22.85
N GLU A 202 -14.14 31.28 -24.13
CA GLU A 202 -15.29 32.11 -24.47
C GLU A 202 -16.55 31.33 -24.12
N LYS A 203 -17.26 31.80 -23.09
CA LYS A 203 -18.65 31.41 -22.89
C LYS A 203 -19.47 32.05 -24.01
N ILE A 204 -19.89 31.23 -24.97
CA ILE A 204 -21.06 31.54 -25.80
C ILE A 204 -22.31 31.13 -25.02
#